data_AF-A0A0M2WQ45-F1
#
_entry.id   AF-A0A0M2WQ45-F1
#
_cell.length_a   1.000
_cell.length_b   1.000
_cell.length_c   1.000
_cell.angle_alpha   90.00
_cell.angle_beta   90.00
_cell.angle_gamma   90.00
#
_symmetry.space_group_name_H-M   'P 1'
#
loop_
_entity.id
_entity.type
_entity.pdbx_description
1 polymer ?
#
loop_
_entity_poly.entity_id
_entity_poly.type
_entity_poly.pdbx_seq_one_letter_code
_entity_poly.pdbx_strand_id
1 'polypeptide(L)'
;MNDILFADFLEHHAVYAQVQAYWQARLAFLEGQCTPYLRTAFANGQPFYDGNPIVNLADRNAGKAARIVQQCPREFGHGYTSFEQAIELAIDDGHRPAREKIIVLTLTQATAQRAEDELRAWFVPA
;
A
#
# COMPACT_ATOMS: atom_id res chain seq x y z
N MET A 1 7.82 -25.45 -2.56
CA MET A 1 6.71 -24.89 -3.36
C MET A 1 6.84 -23.39 -3.26
N ASN A 2 6.78 -22.68 -4.39
CA ASN A 2 6.86 -21.22 -4.40
C ASN A 2 5.47 -20.65 -4.06
N ASP A 3 5.30 -20.10 -2.85
CA ASP A 3 4.05 -19.50 -2.34
C ASP A 3 3.92 -18.01 -2.68
N ILE A 4 4.84 -17.49 -3.49
CA ILE A 4 4.85 -16.11 -3.97
C ILE A 4 3.74 -15.92 -5.00
N LEU A 5 2.92 -14.90 -4.76
CA LEU A 5 1.88 -14.46 -5.67
C LEU A 5 2.43 -13.34 -6.57
N PHE A 6 2.03 -13.36 -7.84
CA PHE A 6 2.35 -12.31 -8.81
C PHE A 6 3.85 -11.99 -8.92
N ALA A 7 4.69 -13.04 -9.02
CA ALA A 7 6.14 -12.88 -8.98
C ALA A 7 6.71 -11.92 -10.05
N ASP A 8 5.98 -11.76 -11.16
CA ASP A 8 6.41 -11.01 -12.34
C ASP A 8 5.67 -9.67 -12.48
N PHE A 9 5.12 -9.14 -11.38
CA PHE A 9 4.28 -7.93 -11.43
C PHE A 9 5.01 -6.68 -11.94
N LEU A 10 6.33 -6.59 -11.79
CA LEU A 10 7.15 -5.50 -12.34
C LEU A 10 7.53 -5.70 -13.81
N GLU A 11 7.42 -6.94 -14.32
CA GLU A 11 7.79 -7.29 -15.69
C GLU A 11 6.59 -7.19 -16.64
N HIS A 12 5.36 -7.33 -16.10
CA HIS A 12 4.14 -7.39 -16.88
C HIS A 12 3.06 -6.46 -16.32
N HIS A 13 2.70 -5.43 -17.10
CA HIS A 13 1.67 -4.45 -16.71
C HIS A 13 0.31 -5.11 -16.40
N ALA A 14 -0.04 -6.18 -17.11
CA ALA A 14 -1.26 -6.94 -16.83
C ALA A 14 -1.24 -7.60 -15.45
N VAL A 15 -0.07 -8.09 -15.01
CA VAL A 15 0.13 -8.69 -13.68
C VAL A 15 0.12 -7.58 -12.62
N TYR A 16 0.73 -6.43 -12.90
CA TYR A 16 0.65 -5.25 -12.03
C TYR A 16 -0.80 -4.83 -11.77
N ALA A 17 -1.63 -4.75 -12.82
CA ALA A 17 -3.05 -4.43 -12.69
C ALA A 17 -3.81 -5.47 -11.86
N GLN A 18 -3.48 -6.76 -12.00
CA GLN A 18 -4.06 -7.82 -11.17
C GLN A 18 -3.66 -7.67 -9.68
N VAL A 19 -2.42 -7.30 -9.39
CA VAL A 19 -1.97 -7.02 -8.02
C VAL A 19 -2.74 -5.84 -7.43
N GLN A 20 -2.94 -4.76 -8.20
CA GLN A 20 -3.72 -3.61 -7.74
C GLN A 20 -5.18 -4.00 -7.46
N ALA A 21 -5.82 -4.75 -8.36
CA ALA A 21 -7.18 -5.23 -8.16
C ALA A 21 -7.30 -6.19 -6.96
N TYR A 22 -6.29 -7.05 -6.77
CA TYR A 22 -6.20 -7.94 -5.62
C TYR A 22 -6.18 -7.17 -4.30
N TRP A 23 -5.31 -6.16 -4.19
CA TRP A 23 -5.24 -5.32 -3.00
C TRP A 23 -6.48 -4.46 -2.80
N GLN A 24 -7.05 -3.92 -3.87
CA GLN A 24 -8.31 -3.16 -3.79
C GLN A 24 -9.43 -4.03 -3.21
N ALA A 25 -9.64 -5.23 -3.75
CA ALA A 25 -10.67 -6.15 -3.26
C ALA A 25 -10.43 -6.55 -1.79
N ARG A 26 -9.17 -6.81 -1.42
CA ARG A 26 -8.80 -7.20 -0.06
C ARG A 26 -9.00 -6.07 0.97
N LEU A 27 -8.74 -4.83 0.55
CA LEU A 27 -8.85 -3.64 1.39
C LEU A 27 -10.18 -2.89 1.20
N ALA A 28 -11.19 -3.53 0.59
CA ALA A 28 -12.49 -2.93 0.33
C ALA A 28 -13.20 -2.42 1.61
N PHE A 29 -12.83 -2.95 2.79
CA PHE A 29 -13.34 -2.45 4.07
C PHE A 29 -12.89 -1.01 4.42
N LEU A 30 -11.90 -0.47 3.72
CA LEU A 30 -11.44 0.93 3.86
C LEU A 30 -12.06 1.85 2.78
N GLU A 31 -12.87 1.32 1.87
CA GLU A 31 -13.52 2.13 0.83
C GLU A 31 -14.48 3.15 1.47
N GLY A 32 -14.44 4.38 0.96
CA GLY A 32 -15.22 5.50 1.49
C GLY A 32 -14.63 6.16 2.75
N GLN A 33 -13.83 5.44 3.54
CA GLN A 33 -13.10 6.01 4.69
C GLN A 33 -11.77 6.62 4.25
N CYS A 34 -10.99 5.87 3.48
CA CYS A 34 -9.63 6.23 3.10
C CYS A 34 -9.55 6.62 1.63
N THR A 35 -8.68 7.57 1.31
CA THR A 35 -8.37 7.95 -0.08
C THR A 35 -6.87 8.04 -0.31
N PRO A 36 -6.38 7.86 -1.55
CA PRO A 36 -4.97 8.04 -1.87
C PRO A 36 -4.43 9.43 -1.44
N TYR A 37 -3.16 9.47 -1.04
CA TYR A 37 -2.46 10.71 -0.64
C TYR A 37 -1.11 10.89 -1.33
N LEU A 38 -0.58 9.86 -2.00
CA LEU A 38 0.63 9.96 -2.82
C LEU A 38 0.24 9.91 -4.30
N ARG A 39 1.01 10.65 -5.11
CA ARG A 39 0.98 10.47 -6.56
C ARG A 39 1.59 9.12 -6.89
N THR A 40 0.99 8.41 -7.83
CA THR A 40 1.47 7.12 -8.36
C THR A 40 1.77 7.19 -9.86
N ALA A 41 1.83 8.41 -10.40
CA ALA A 41 2.10 8.70 -11.80
C ALA A 41 2.90 10.01 -11.92
N PHE A 42 3.70 10.08 -12.98
CA PHE A 42 4.45 11.25 -13.38
C PHE A 42 3.50 12.38 -13.85
N ALA A 43 4.04 13.59 -14.00
CA ALA A 43 3.26 14.75 -14.45
C ALA A 43 2.65 14.57 -15.86
N ASN A 44 3.21 13.68 -16.68
CA ASN A 44 2.69 13.30 -18.00
C ASN A 44 1.60 12.20 -17.93
N GLY A 45 1.19 11.77 -16.74
CA GLY A 45 0.18 10.73 -16.52
C GLY A 45 0.71 9.29 -16.58
N GLN A 46 1.99 9.08 -16.88
CA GLN A 46 2.58 7.74 -16.91
C GLN A 46 2.70 7.18 -15.48
N PRO A 47 2.17 5.98 -15.18
CA PRO A 47 2.30 5.37 -13.85
C PRO A 47 3.75 4.97 -13.52
N PHE A 48 4.09 4.92 -12.22
CA PHE A 48 5.45 4.55 -11.78
C PHE A 48 5.77 3.07 -11.98
N TYR A 49 4.79 2.18 -11.78
CA TYR A 49 4.92 0.72 -11.92
C TYR A 49 6.11 0.10 -11.16
N ASP A 50 6.42 0.61 -9.97
CA ASP A 50 7.59 0.21 -9.17
C ASP A 50 7.24 -0.51 -7.86
N GLY A 51 5.95 -0.72 -7.59
CA GLY A 51 5.47 -1.32 -6.34
C GLY A 51 5.61 -0.39 -5.11
N ASN A 52 6.00 0.87 -5.29
CA ASN A 52 6.25 1.83 -4.22
C ASN A 52 5.52 3.18 -4.45
N PRO A 53 4.26 3.31 -4.00
CA PRO A 53 3.47 2.29 -3.31
C PRO A 53 2.59 1.47 -4.25
N ILE A 54 2.35 0.19 -3.91
CA ILE A 54 1.29 -0.61 -4.53
C ILE A 54 -0.10 -0.26 -3.96
N VAL A 55 -0.14 0.14 -2.69
CA VAL A 55 -1.31 0.66 -1.98
C VAL A 55 -0.90 1.93 -1.24
N ASN A 56 -1.68 3.01 -1.36
CA ASN A 56 -1.56 4.16 -0.47
C ASN A 56 -2.94 4.69 -0.12
N LEU A 57 -3.19 4.86 1.18
CA LEU A 57 -4.49 5.17 1.76
C LEU A 57 -4.32 6.13 2.94
N ALA A 58 -5.16 7.16 3.02
CA ALA A 58 -5.19 8.08 4.14
C ALA A 58 -6.61 8.33 4.65
N ASP A 59 -6.78 8.20 5.95
CA ASP A 59 -7.88 8.77 6.72
C ASP A 59 -7.43 10.14 7.22
N ARG A 60 -7.78 11.17 6.45
CA ARG A 60 -7.41 12.56 6.76
C ARG A 60 -8.09 13.06 8.02
N ASN A 61 -9.26 12.53 8.39
CA ASN A 61 -9.98 12.94 9.59
C ASN A 61 -9.24 12.45 10.84
N ALA A 62 -8.87 11.17 10.84
CA ALA A 62 -8.13 10.53 11.92
C ALA A 62 -6.63 10.91 11.97
N GLY A 63 -6.08 11.56 10.93
CA GLY A 63 -4.65 11.84 10.85
C GLY A 63 -3.81 10.57 10.72
N LYS A 64 -4.34 9.56 10.02
CA LYS A 64 -3.68 8.28 9.80
C LYS A 64 -3.52 8.02 8.30
N ALA A 65 -2.35 7.55 7.91
CA ALA A 65 -2.08 7.08 6.56
C ALA A 65 -1.45 5.69 6.60
N ALA A 66 -1.51 4.98 5.49
CA ALA A 66 -0.77 3.75 5.30
C ALA A 66 -0.36 3.56 3.85
N ARG A 67 0.76 2.89 3.64
CA ARG A 67 1.16 2.38 2.33
C ARG A 67 1.77 1.00 2.39
N ILE A 68 1.56 0.24 1.32
CA ILE A 68 2.24 -1.03 1.07
C ILE A 68 3.27 -0.80 -0.03
N VAL A 69 4.51 -1.18 0.25
CA VAL A 69 5.58 -1.33 -0.73
C VAL A 69 5.73 -2.81 -1.03
N GLN A 70 5.41 -3.21 -2.26
CA GLN A 70 5.56 -4.60 -2.69
C GLN A 70 6.90 -4.76 -3.38
N GLN A 71 7.75 -5.62 -2.82
CA GLN A 71 9.09 -5.88 -3.32
C GLN A 71 9.10 -6.93 -4.42
N CYS A 72 10.09 -6.83 -5.32
CA CYS A 72 10.37 -7.85 -6.32
C CYS A 72 10.87 -9.13 -5.61
N PRO A 73 10.15 -10.27 -5.71
CA PRO A 73 10.58 -11.51 -5.07
C PRO A 73 11.91 -12.04 -5.60
N ARG A 74 12.25 -11.75 -6.87
CA ARG A 74 13.51 -12.17 -7.50
C ARG A 74 14.73 -11.44 -6.92
N GLU A 75 14.53 -10.22 -6.40
CA GLU A 75 15.60 -9.40 -5.81
C GLU A 75 15.69 -9.58 -4.29
N PHE A 76 14.55 -9.67 -3.61
CA PHE A 76 14.48 -9.61 -2.14
C PHE A 76 14.07 -10.94 -1.48
N GLY A 77 13.62 -11.95 -2.24
CA GLY A 77 13.12 -13.20 -1.69
C GLY A 77 11.85 -13.02 -0.86
N HIS A 78 11.67 -13.80 0.20
CA HIS A 78 10.58 -13.60 1.16
C HIS A 78 10.92 -12.47 2.12
N GLY A 79 10.01 -11.50 2.28
CA GLY A 79 10.20 -10.37 3.17
C GLY A 79 8.89 -9.85 3.75
N TYR A 80 8.95 -9.41 5.00
CA TYR A 80 7.91 -8.61 5.64
C TYR A 80 8.53 -7.73 6.71
N THR A 81 8.30 -6.42 6.63
CA THR A 81 8.59 -5.48 7.71
C THR A 81 7.54 -4.37 7.73
N SER A 82 7.31 -3.81 8.90
CA SER A 82 6.30 -2.78 9.13
C SER A 82 6.81 -1.77 10.14
N PHE A 83 6.65 -0.48 9.87
CA PHE A 83 7.08 0.59 10.78
C PHE A 83 6.17 1.82 10.64
N GLU A 84 6.31 2.76 11.56
CA GLU A 84 5.50 3.98 11.60
C GLU A 84 6.40 5.21 11.47
N GLN A 85 5.93 6.23 10.78
CA GLN A 85 6.61 7.53 10.71
C GLN A 85 5.63 8.69 10.82
N ALA A 86 6.14 9.85 11.24
CA ALA A 86 5.39 11.10 11.21
C ALA A 86 5.43 11.69 9.79
N ILE A 87 4.29 12.19 9.31
CA ILE A 87 4.14 12.82 8.01
C ILE A 87 3.23 14.04 8.11
N GLU A 88 3.18 14.82 7.03
CA GLU A 88 2.20 15.88 6.83
C GLU A 88 1.24 15.46 5.70
N LEU A 89 -0.06 15.42 5.98
CA LEU A 89 -1.08 15.15 4.96
C LEU A 89 -1.62 16.45 4.40
N ALA A 90 -1.67 16.54 3.07
CA ALA A 90 -2.37 17.63 2.40
C ALA A 90 -3.89 17.56 2.67
N ILE A 91 -4.45 18.70 3.04
CA ILE A 91 -5.87 18.99 3.25
C ILE A 91 -6.23 20.27 2.50
N ASP A 92 -7.52 20.58 2.38
CA ASP A 92 -7.99 21.73 1.57
C ASP A 92 -7.34 23.05 1.98
N ASP A 93 -7.15 23.26 3.29
CA ASP A 93 -6.56 24.49 3.86
C ASP A 93 -5.08 24.33 4.28
N GLY A 94 -4.33 23.42 3.64
CA GLY A 94 -2.88 23.29 3.83
C GLY A 94 -2.44 21.88 4.20
N HIS A 95 -1.71 21.76 5.31
CA HIS A 95 -1.16 20.49 5.78
C HIS A 95 -1.51 20.25 7.23
N ARG A 96 -1.73 18.98 7.59
CA ARG A 96 -1.90 18.56 8.99
C ARG A 96 -0.94 17.44 9.37
N PRO A 97 -0.44 17.43 10.62
CA PRO A 97 0.32 16.33 11.15
C PRO A 97 -0.48 15.03 11.10
N ALA A 98 0.19 13.95 10.74
CA ALA A 98 -0.37 12.61 10.67
C ALA A 98 0.69 11.55 10.96
N ARG A 99 0.24 10.31 11.19
CA ARG A 99 1.10 9.14 11.31
C ARG A 99 0.87 8.21 10.15
N GLU A 100 1.94 7.68 9.58
CA GLU A 100 1.89 6.73 8.46
C GLU A 100 2.38 5.36 8.91
N LYS A 101 1.60 4.31 8.61
CA LYS A 101 2.05 2.92 8.66
C LYS A 101 2.64 2.52 7.31
N ILE A 102 3.89 2.09 7.28
CA ILE A 102 4.54 1.57 6.08
C ILE A 102 4.72 0.07 6.25
N ILE A 103 4.21 -0.70 5.29
CA ILE A 103 4.39 -2.15 5.21
C ILE A 103 5.21 -2.45 3.97
N VAL A 104 6.34 -3.11 4.13
CA VAL A 104 7.18 -3.58 3.03
C VAL A 104 7.10 -5.10 3.00
N LEU A 105 6.68 -5.68 1.88
CA LEU A 105 6.47 -7.12 1.79
C LEU A 105 6.82 -7.69 0.42
N THR A 106 7.11 -8.98 0.41
CA THR A 106 6.92 -9.85 -0.76
C THR A 106 5.56 -10.50 -0.66
N LEU A 107 4.79 -10.49 -1.74
CA LEU A 107 3.41 -10.93 -1.70
C LEU A 107 3.30 -12.46 -1.69
N THR A 108 2.80 -12.99 -0.57
CA THR A 108 2.32 -14.36 -0.38
C THR A 108 0.95 -14.28 0.28
N GLN A 109 0.21 -15.39 0.38
CA GLN A 109 -1.05 -15.37 1.13
C GLN A 109 -0.85 -14.97 2.61
N ALA A 110 0.24 -15.44 3.22
CA ALA A 110 0.54 -15.15 4.62
C ALA A 110 0.88 -13.67 4.85
N THR A 111 1.70 -13.08 3.97
CA THR A 111 2.04 -11.66 4.09
C THR A 111 0.86 -10.75 3.75
N ALA A 112 0.01 -11.16 2.80
CA ALA A 112 -1.23 -10.45 2.49
C ALA A 112 -2.19 -10.41 3.69
N GLN A 113 -2.40 -11.55 4.35
CA GLN A 113 -3.24 -11.61 5.55
C GLN A 113 -2.68 -10.74 6.67
N ARG A 114 -1.37 -10.86 6.95
CA ARG A 114 -0.73 -10.07 7.99
C ARG A 114 -0.85 -8.56 7.72
N ALA A 115 -0.63 -8.12 6.48
CA ALA A 115 -0.78 -6.72 6.12
C ALA A 115 -2.22 -6.24 6.29
N GLU A 116 -3.21 -7.05 5.90
CA GLU A 116 -4.62 -6.73 6.11
C GLU A 116 -4.96 -6.56 7.59
N ASP A 117 -4.53 -7.51 8.44
CA ASP A 117 -4.77 -7.47 9.89
C ASP A 117 -4.12 -6.22 10.53
N GLU A 118 -2.89 -5.89 10.13
CA GLU A 118 -2.21 -4.68 10.60
C GLU A 118 -2.92 -3.40 10.15
N LEU A 119 -3.42 -3.33 8.91
CA LEU A 119 -4.17 -2.18 8.42
C LEU A 119 -5.54 -2.06 9.08
N ARG A 120 -6.22 -3.17 9.37
CA ARG A 120 -7.45 -3.18 10.17
C ARG A 120 -7.19 -2.57 11.54
N ALA A 121 -6.20 -3.08 12.27
CA ALA A 121 -5.85 -2.55 13.58
C ALA A 121 -5.42 -1.07 13.52
N TRP A 122 -4.73 -0.67 12.45
CA TRP A 122 -4.27 0.71 12.26
C TRP A 122 -5.41 1.70 12.08
N PHE A 123 -6.39 1.38 11.24
CA PHE A 123 -7.51 2.28 10.92
C PHE A 123 -8.73 2.15 11.85
N VAL A 124 -8.69 1.24 12.82
CA VAL A 124 -9.69 1.20 13.90
C VAL A 124 -9.71 2.57 14.62
N PRO A 125 -10.90 3.16 14.85
CA PRO A 125 -11.06 4.36 15.66
C PRO A 125 -10.52 4.12 17.08
N ALA A 126 -9.82 5.12 17.62
CA ALA A 126 -9.34 5.09 19.00
C ALA A 126 -10.48 5.32 20.01
#